data_AF-V9DH22-F1
#
_entry.id   AF-V9DH22-F1
#
_cell.length_a   1.000
_cell.length_b   1.000
_cell.length_c   1.000
_cell.angle_alpha   90.00
_cell.angle_beta   90.00
_cell.angle_gamma   90.00
#
_symmetry.space_group_name_H-M   'P 1'
#
loop_
_entity.id
_entity.type
_entity.pdbx_description
1 polymer ?
#
loop_
_entity_poly.entity_id
_entity_poly.type
_entity_poly.pdbx_seq_one_letter_code
_entity_poly.pdbx_strand_id
1 'polypeptide(L)'
;MDGTAIAKVLGLTSSGIFAADVISSAHRHTRARLANLRYNQADGHVFMFPGYTWALSHAAVPAILFASEDLQAKQWRYQYLMGYYISRPMCIVNGLSFGYLAYQATESSFLRTLYILAAVTSASGVPYALTFLRRTNGALSRKAHRLAGPGPNNGQVMALRYAFDERRSVDRDQRMGTAETIERWSWHNYVRTWVLVLGTIVGAMAVALDGK
;
A
#
# COMPACT_ATOMS: atom_id res chain seq x y z
N MET A 1 -2.47 -25.25 -12.15
CA MET A 1 -2.79 -23.89 -12.61
C MET A 1 -1.56 -23.36 -13.32
N ASP A 2 -1.72 -22.70 -14.46
CA ASP A 2 -0.59 -22.06 -15.15
C ASP A 2 -0.02 -20.91 -14.30
N GLY A 3 1.30 -20.70 -14.37
CA GLY A 3 2.00 -19.62 -13.68
C GLY A 3 1.51 -18.24 -14.14
N THR A 4 1.15 -18.09 -15.41
CA THR A 4 0.53 -16.86 -15.94
C THR A 4 -0.80 -16.56 -15.27
N ALA A 5 -1.64 -17.59 -15.05
CA ALA A 5 -2.92 -17.43 -14.36
C ALA A 5 -2.72 -17.06 -12.88
N ILE A 6 -1.71 -17.64 -12.21
CA ILE A 6 -1.35 -17.26 -10.84
C ILE A 6 -0.84 -15.82 -10.79
N ALA A 7 0.02 -15.39 -11.71
CA ALA A 7 0.54 -14.02 -11.75
C ALA A 7 -0.55 -12.98 -12.08
N LYS A 8 -1.47 -13.30 -13.00
CA LYS A 8 -2.66 -12.47 -13.26
C LYS A 8 -3.54 -12.35 -12.02
N VAL A 9 -3.84 -13.47 -11.34
CA VAL A 9 -4.59 -13.44 -10.07
C VAL A 9 -3.83 -12.63 -9.02
N LEU A 10 -2.56 -12.91 -8.75
CA LEU A 10 -1.80 -12.20 -7.71
C LEU A 10 -1.69 -10.70 -7.98
N GLY A 11 -1.40 -10.28 -9.22
CA GLY A 11 -1.36 -8.87 -9.60
C GLY A 11 -2.73 -8.18 -9.56
N LEU A 12 -3.82 -8.92 -9.84
CA LEU A 12 -5.19 -8.43 -9.70
C LEU A 12 -5.72 -8.49 -8.27
N THR A 13 -5.25 -9.38 -7.39
CA THR A 13 -5.78 -9.58 -6.03
C THR A 13 -4.97 -8.92 -4.93
N SER A 14 -3.75 -8.46 -5.22
CA SER A 14 -2.91 -7.77 -4.24
C SER A 14 -3.33 -6.30 -4.07
N SER A 15 -4.64 -6.16 -4.03
CA SER A 15 -5.41 -4.95 -3.98
C SER A 15 -6.86 -5.33 -3.49
N GLY A 16 -7.93 -4.69 -3.98
CA GLY A 16 -9.32 -4.60 -3.46
C GLY A 16 -9.69 -3.29 -2.72
N ILE A 17 -10.70 -2.53 -3.17
CA ILE A 17 -11.37 -1.56 -2.26
C ILE A 17 -12.59 -2.27 -1.65
N PHE A 18 -13.01 -1.83 -0.47
CA PHE A 18 -14.19 -2.36 0.23
C PHE A 18 -15.43 -2.45 -0.66
N ALA A 19 -16.04 -3.64 -0.67
CA ALA A 19 -17.47 -3.80 -0.43
C ALA A 19 -17.70 -5.16 0.22
N ALA A 20 -18.53 -5.21 1.26
CA ALA A 20 -19.02 -6.46 1.80
C ALA A 20 -20.30 -6.84 1.06
N ASP A 21 -20.36 -8.03 0.45
CA ASP A 21 -21.61 -8.78 0.43
C ASP A 21 -21.42 -10.28 0.11
N VAL A 22 -22.45 -11.07 0.45
CA VAL A 22 -22.64 -12.51 0.18
C VAL A 22 -21.71 -13.48 0.92
N ILE A 23 -21.95 -13.61 2.23
CA ILE A 23 -22.02 -14.97 2.82
C ILE A 23 -23.39 -15.55 2.43
N SER A 24 -23.45 -16.46 1.45
CA SER A 24 -24.44 -17.56 1.35
C SER A 24 -24.44 -18.19 -0.04
N SER A 25 -24.13 -19.49 -0.12
CA SER A 25 -24.87 -20.51 -0.88
C SER A 25 -24.00 -21.76 -1.01
N ALA A 26 -24.20 -22.72 -0.11
CA ALA A 26 -23.65 -24.05 -0.27
C ALA A 26 -24.46 -24.88 -1.28
N HIS A 27 -23.76 -25.85 -1.88
CA HIS A 27 -24.29 -26.99 -2.64
C HIS A 27 -24.84 -26.84 -4.07
N ARG A 28 -24.08 -27.51 -4.95
CA ARG A 28 -24.48 -28.36 -6.08
C ARG A 28 -24.74 -27.72 -7.46
N HIS A 29 -24.34 -28.52 -8.44
CA HIS A 29 -24.49 -28.46 -9.89
C HIS A 29 -23.64 -27.48 -10.73
N THR A 30 -22.52 -28.06 -11.17
CA THR A 30 -22.11 -28.21 -12.58
C THR A 30 -21.46 -27.01 -13.30
N ARG A 31 -20.13 -27.07 -13.39
CA ARG A 31 -19.15 -26.56 -14.40
C ARG A 31 -19.38 -25.24 -15.16
N ALA A 32 -20.58 -24.89 -15.63
CA ALA A 32 -20.86 -23.63 -16.33
C ALA A 32 -20.66 -22.39 -15.43
N ARG A 33 -20.95 -22.51 -14.13
CA ARG A 33 -20.75 -21.42 -13.16
C ARG A 33 -19.28 -21.00 -12.96
N LEU A 34 -18.30 -21.84 -13.30
CA LEU A 34 -16.87 -21.52 -13.13
C LEU A 34 -16.34 -20.47 -14.13
N ALA A 35 -17.01 -20.29 -15.28
CA ALA A 35 -16.69 -19.21 -16.20
C ALA A 35 -17.21 -17.85 -15.67
N ASN A 36 -18.49 -17.79 -15.27
CA ASN A 36 -19.09 -16.55 -14.75
C ASN A 36 -18.58 -16.15 -13.35
N LEU A 37 -18.22 -17.11 -12.49
CA LEU A 37 -17.56 -16.81 -11.21
C LEU A 37 -16.14 -16.24 -11.41
N ARG A 38 -15.41 -16.65 -12.46
CA ARG A 38 -14.09 -16.08 -12.75
C ARG A 38 -14.14 -14.62 -13.23
N TYR A 39 -15.25 -14.20 -13.83
CA TYR A 39 -15.47 -12.80 -14.20
C TYR A 39 -15.81 -11.98 -12.94
N ASN A 40 -16.91 -12.30 -12.27
CA ASN A 40 -17.39 -11.50 -11.12
C ASN A 40 -16.45 -11.52 -9.89
N GLN A 41 -15.56 -12.49 -9.76
CA GLN A 41 -14.58 -12.55 -8.66
C GLN A 41 -13.28 -11.79 -8.96
N ALA A 42 -13.00 -11.42 -10.22
CA ALA A 42 -11.81 -10.65 -10.56
C ALA A 42 -11.95 -9.15 -10.20
N ASP A 43 -13.16 -8.61 -10.32
CA ASP A 43 -13.39 -7.16 -10.29
C ASP A 43 -13.29 -6.52 -8.89
N GLY A 44 -13.63 -7.28 -7.84
CA GLY A 44 -13.63 -6.78 -6.45
C GLY A 44 -12.24 -6.60 -5.83
N HIS A 45 -11.19 -7.19 -6.41
CA HIS A 45 -9.90 -7.35 -5.75
C HIS A 45 -8.80 -6.41 -6.27
N VAL A 46 -9.12 -5.35 -7.04
CA VAL A 46 -8.13 -4.59 -7.83
C VAL A 46 -7.61 -3.26 -7.20
N PHE A 47 -8.09 -2.79 -6.03
CA PHE A 47 -7.66 -1.50 -5.39
C PHE A 47 -7.02 -1.37 -3.93
N MET A 48 -6.69 -2.37 -3.07
CA MET A 48 -6.19 -2.25 -1.66
C MET A 48 -4.80 -1.63 -1.55
N PHE A 49 -3.85 -1.98 -2.43
CA PHE A 49 -2.56 -1.30 -2.59
C PHE A 49 -2.71 0.21 -2.28
N PRO A 50 -3.40 0.94 -3.19
CA PRO A 50 -3.78 2.34 -2.97
C PRO A 50 -4.94 2.55 -1.96
N GLY A 51 -5.89 1.64 -1.83
CA GLY A 51 -7.10 1.80 -1.00
C GLY A 51 -6.81 1.85 0.49
N TYR A 52 -5.86 1.05 0.97
CA TYR A 52 -5.32 1.13 2.32
C TYR A 52 -4.63 2.49 2.55
N THR A 53 -3.81 2.95 1.60
CA THR A 53 -3.11 4.24 1.74
C THR A 53 -4.06 5.44 1.60
N TRP A 54 -5.17 5.28 0.86
CA TRP A 54 -6.28 6.22 0.81
C TRP A 54 -7.02 6.30 2.14
N ALA A 55 -7.44 5.16 2.69
CA ALA A 55 -8.15 5.07 3.98
C ALA A 55 -7.28 5.59 5.13
N LEU A 56 -5.97 5.32 5.10
CA LEU A 56 -5.00 5.88 6.03
C LEU A 56 -5.03 7.42 6.02
N SER A 57 -5.10 8.02 4.82
CA SER A 57 -4.99 9.48 4.64
C SER A 57 -6.32 10.22 4.89
N HIS A 58 -7.47 9.59 4.60
CA HIS A 58 -8.80 10.23 4.65
C HIS A 58 -9.73 9.76 5.77
N ALA A 59 -9.50 8.59 6.37
CA ALA A 59 -10.29 8.09 7.50
C ALA A 59 -9.46 8.05 8.78
N ALA A 60 -8.27 7.44 8.75
CA ALA A 60 -7.44 7.30 9.94
C ALA A 60 -6.82 8.63 10.39
N VAL A 61 -6.23 9.42 9.49
CA VAL A 61 -5.59 10.70 9.86
C VAL A 61 -6.57 11.70 10.50
N PRO A 62 -7.76 11.99 9.95
CA PRO A 62 -8.70 12.90 10.62
C PRO A 62 -9.08 12.41 12.02
N ALA A 63 -9.36 11.11 12.19
CA ALA A 63 -9.65 10.53 13.50
C ALA A 63 -8.49 10.66 14.49
N ILE A 64 -7.25 10.54 14.02
CA ILE A 64 -6.03 10.78 14.81
C ILE A 64 -5.98 12.26 15.25
N LEU A 65 -6.16 13.21 14.33
CA LEU A 65 -6.02 14.64 14.60
C LEU A 65 -7.04 15.20 15.59
N PHE A 66 -8.20 14.54 15.77
CA PHE A 66 -9.17 14.89 16.82
C PHE A 66 -8.75 14.46 18.24
N ALA A 67 -7.72 13.64 18.40
CA ALA A 67 -7.25 13.18 19.71
C ALA A 67 -6.29 14.17 20.39
N SER A 68 -6.03 13.98 21.69
CA SER A 68 -4.95 14.66 22.42
C SER A 68 -3.56 14.32 21.84
N GLU A 69 -2.56 15.17 22.07
CA GLU A 69 -1.25 15.04 21.39
C GLU A 69 -0.51 13.71 21.70
N ASP A 70 -0.65 13.20 22.92
CA ASP A 70 -0.12 11.90 23.33
C ASP A 70 -0.81 10.73 22.61
N LEU A 71 -2.14 10.82 22.50
CA LEU A 71 -2.97 9.81 21.84
C LEU A 71 -2.79 9.87 20.31
N GLN A 72 -2.63 11.07 19.74
CA GLN A 72 -2.22 11.29 18.35
C GLN A 72 -0.94 10.50 18.04
N ALA A 73 0.10 10.70 18.85
CA ALA A 73 1.40 10.07 18.65
C ALA A 73 1.35 8.54 18.85
N LYS A 74 0.50 8.06 19.78
CA LYS A 74 0.23 6.63 20.02
C LYS A 74 -0.51 5.97 18.85
N GLN A 75 -1.59 6.58 18.37
CA GLN A 75 -2.40 6.08 17.26
C GLN A 75 -1.63 6.14 15.94
N TRP A 76 -0.91 7.23 15.66
CA TRP A 76 -0.01 7.31 14.51
C TRP A 76 1.02 6.17 14.53
N ARG A 77 1.67 5.91 15.67
CA ARG A 77 2.67 4.82 15.78
C ARG A 77 2.06 3.48 15.44
N TYR A 78 0.86 3.18 15.95
CA TYR A 78 0.15 1.94 15.66
C TYR A 78 -0.13 1.81 14.15
N GLN A 79 -0.74 2.82 13.53
CA GLN A 79 -1.06 2.81 12.10
C GLN A 79 0.20 2.74 11.23
N TYR A 80 1.27 3.43 11.60
CA TYR A 80 2.55 3.39 10.90
C TYR A 80 3.20 2.00 10.95
N LEU A 81 3.19 1.34 12.12
CA LEU A 81 3.70 -0.03 12.25
C LEU A 81 2.88 -1.03 11.43
N MET A 82 1.55 -0.99 11.52
CA MET A 82 0.67 -1.84 10.69
C MET A 82 0.94 -1.63 9.20
N GLY A 83 1.00 -0.36 8.76
CA GLY A 83 1.33 -0.01 7.37
C GLY A 83 2.71 -0.48 6.93
N TYR A 84 3.72 -0.46 7.82
CA TYR A 84 5.07 -0.94 7.53
C TYR A 84 5.11 -2.46 7.29
N TYR A 85 4.40 -3.24 8.11
CA TYR A 85 4.36 -4.71 7.97
C TYR A 85 3.49 -5.17 6.80
N ILE A 86 2.40 -4.47 6.48
CA ILE A 86 1.50 -4.83 5.37
C ILE A 86 2.08 -4.36 4.01
N SER A 87 2.57 -3.12 3.90
CA SER A 87 2.95 -2.56 2.59
C SER A 87 4.14 -3.24 1.93
N ARG A 88 5.13 -3.68 2.70
CA ARG A 88 6.38 -4.27 2.17
C ARG A 88 6.16 -5.58 1.41
N PRO A 89 5.50 -6.63 1.97
CA PRO A 89 5.23 -7.85 1.21
C PRO A 89 4.30 -7.59 0.02
N MET A 90 3.31 -6.69 0.15
CA MET A 90 2.44 -6.30 -0.96
C MET A 90 3.24 -5.69 -2.13
N CYS A 91 4.08 -4.68 -1.89
CA CYS A 91 4.94 -4.11 -2.94
C CYS A 91 5.79 -5.16 -3.67
N ILE A 92 6.32 -6.15 -2.94
CA ILE A 92 7.12 -7.25 -3.50
C ILE A 92 6.25 -8.15 -4.37
N VAL A 93 5.09 -8.60 -3.88
CA VAL A 93 4.16 -9.46 -4.63
C VAL A 93 3.66 -8.76 -5.90
N ASN A 94 3.28 -7.48 -5.83
CA ASN A 94 2.81 -6.71 -6.98
C ASN A 94 3.92 -6.53 -8.03
N GLY A 95 5.11 -6.12 -7.57
CA GLY A 95 6.26 -5.89 -8.45
C GLY A 95 6.71 -7.16 -9.16
N LEU A 96 6.77 -8.30 -8.46
CA LEU A 96 7.11 -9.59 -9.04
C LEU A 96 6.01 -10.14 -9.97
N SER A 97 4.73 -9.97 -9.62
CA SER A 97 3.61 -10.46 -10.44
C SER A 97 3.56 -9.74 -11.80
N PHE A 98 3.60 -8.41 -11.81
CA PHE A 98 3.65 -7.65 -13.06
C PHE A 98 5.00 -7.78 -13.78
N GLY A 99 6.11 -7.92 -13.05
CA GLY A 99 7.42 -8.20 -13.65
C GLY A 99 7.47 -9.55 -14.39
N TYR A 100 6.82 -10.59 -13.85
CA TYR A 100 6.67 -11.88 -14.52
C TYR A 100 5.78 -11.78 -15.77
N LEU A 101 4.66 -11.04 -15.71
CA LEU A 101 3.81 -10.80 -16.88
C LEU A 101 4.54 -10.00 -17.98
N ALA A 102 5.38 -9.02 -17.59
CA ALA A 102 6.27 -8.30 -18.51
C ALA A 102 7.37 -9.18 -19.12
N TYR A 103 7.80 -10.24 -18.43
CA TYR A 103 8.76 -11.20 -18.96
C TYR A 103 8.11 -12.17 -19.97
N GLN A 104 6.86 -12.56 -19.75
CA GLN A 104 6.10 -13.44 -20.65
C GLN A 104 5.53 -12.72 -21.89
N ALA A 105 5.33 -11.40 -21.81
CA ALA A 105 4.85 -10.59 -22.94
C ALA A 105 5.90 -10.50 -24.06
N THR A 106 5.46 -10.56 -25.33
CA THR A 106 6.35 -10.49 -26.50
C THR A 106 7.16 -9.19 -26.52
N GLU A 107 8.42 -9.30 -26.97
CA GLU A 107 9.48 -8.35 -26.62
C GLU A 107 9.23 -6.88 -27.01
N SER A 108 8.46 -6.65 -28.08
CA SER A 108 8.12 -5.33 -28.64
C SER A 108 6.67 -4.91 -28.43
N SER A 109 5.90 -5.64 -27.60
CA SER A 109 4.47 -5.36 -27.41
C SER A 109 4.20 -4.17 -26.49
N PHE A 110 3.14 -3.41 -26.81
CA PHE A 110 2.56 -2.40 -25.92
C PHE A 110 2.19 -2.99 -24.55
N LEU A 111 1.75 -4.25 -24.51
CA LEU A 111 1.46 -5.01 -23.28
C LEU A 111 2.69 -5.11 -22.37
N ARG A 112 3.87 -5.42 -22.91
CA ARG A 112 5.13 -5.47 -22.14
C ARG A 112 5.40 -4.13 -21.46
N THR A 113 5.23 -3.02 -22.17
CA THR A 113 5.40 -1.67 -21.60
C THR A 113 4.40 -1.39 -20.47
N LEU A 114 3.12 -1.75 -20.63
CA LEU A 114 2.13 -1.58 -19.57
C LEU A 114 2.46 -2.43 -18.33
N TYR A 115 2.83 -3.71 -18.50
CA TYR A 115 3.22 -4.56 -17.39
C TYR A 115 4.50 -4.06 -16.68
N ILE A 116 5.50 -3.55 -17.41
CA ILE A 116 6.68 -2.90 -16.81
C ILE A 116 6.27 -1.67 -16.01
N LEU A 117 5.42 -0.79 -16.56
CA LEU A 117 4.94 0.40 -15.87
C LEU A 117 4.15 0.03 -14.60
N ALA A 118 3.28 -0.97 -14.64
CA ALA A 118 2.56 -1.47 -13.47
C ALA A 118 3.52 -2.03 -12.39
N ALA A 119 4.54 -2.80 -12.79
CA ALA A 119 5.55 -3.36 -11.88
C ALA A 119 6.39 -2.26 -11.20
N VAL A 120 6.97 -1.35 -11.99
CA VAL A 120 7.80 -0.24 -11.51
C VAL A 120 6.99 0.67 -10.60
N THR A 121 5.77 1.03 -11.00
CA THR A 121 4.92 1.94 -10.24
C THR A 121 4.48 1.32 -8.91
N SER A 122 4.12 0.03 -8.89
CA SER A 122 3.82 -0.71 -7.66
C SER A 122 5.03 -0.79 -6.72
N ALA A 123 6.21 -1.14 -7.26
CA ALA A 123 7.44 -1.24 -6.49
C ALA A 123 7.94 0.12 -5.97
N SER A 124 7.65 1.22 -6.68
CA SER A 124 8.09 2.59 -6.34
C SER A 124 7.62 3.09 -4.96
N GLY A 125 6.57 2.49 -4.40
CA GLY A 125 6.06 2.83 -3.07
C GLY A 125 7.10 2.70 -1.95
N VAL A 126 8.06 1.76 -2.07
CA VAL A 126 9.16 1.58 -1.10
C VAL A 126 10.25 2.66 -1.27
N PRO A 127 10.85 2.89 -2.47
CA PRO A 127 11.72 4.03 -2.71
C PRO A 127 11.10 5.37 -2.28
N TYR A 128 9.85 5.63 -2.64
CA TYR A 128 9.13 6.86 -2.24
C TYR A 128 9.06 7.02 -0.72
N ALA A 129 8.78 5.92 0.01
CA ALA A 129 8.73 5.96 1.47
C ALA A 129 10.12 6.21 2.10
N LEU A 130 11.17 5.66 1.50
CA LEU A 130 12.56 5.83 1.95
C LEU A 130 13.16 7.20 1.59
N THR A 131 12.61 7.93 0.62
CA THR A 131 13.08 9.28 0.25
C THR A 131 12.25 10.39 0.89
N PHE A 132 10.93 10.43 0.67
CA PHE A 132 10.09 11.57 1.04
C PHE A 132 9.49 11.45 2.44
N LEU A 133 8.99 10.25 2.80
CA LEU A 133 8.39 9.98 4.11
C LEU A 133 9.44 9.84 5.22
N ARG A 134 10.66 9.37 4.90
CA ARG A 134 11.75 9.08 5.86
C ARG A 134 11.93 10.13 6.96
N ARG A 135 12.16 11.40 6.60
CA ARG A 135 12.33 12.50 7.56
C ARG A 135 11.09 12.76 8.44
N THR A 136 9.89 12.53 7.90
CA THR A 136 8.62 12.77 8.60
C THR A 136 8.33 11.61 9.56
N ASN A 137 8.54 10.37 9.12
CA ASN A 137 8.45 9.17 9.96
C ASN A 137 9.49 9.21 11.10
N GLY A 138 10.72 9.67 10.83
CA GLY A 138 11.74 9.85 11.84
C GLY A 138 11.30 10.86 12.90
N ALA A 139 10.84 12.04 12.49
CA ALA A 139 10.32 13.05 13.41
C ALA A 139 9.13 12.54 14.24
N LEU A 140 8.15 11.90 13.61
CA LEU A 140 7.00 11.30 14.32
C LEU A 140 7.40 10.16 15.25
N SER A 141 8.43 9.37 14.91
CA SER A 141 8.97 8.34 15.79
C SER A 141 9.57 8.95 17.06
N ARG A 142 10.28 10.10 16.95
CA ARG A 142 10.79 10.86 18.11
C ARG A 142 9.67 11.45 18.96
N LYS A 143 8.67 12.09 18.34
CA LYS A 143 7.48 12.63 19.03
C LYS A 143 6.74 11.53 19.76
N ALA A 144 6.47 10.42 19.09
CA ALA A 144 5.85 9.26 19.71
C ALA A 144 6.69 8.71 20.86
N HIS A 145 8.02 8.57 20.72
CA HIS A 145 8.88 8.08 21.79
C HIS A 145 8.79 8.94 23.06
N ARG A 146 8.73 10.28 22.92
CA ARG A 146 8.55 11.21 24.05
C ARG A 146 7.14 11.17 24.64
N LEU A 147 6.11 11.24 23.81
CA LEU A 147 4.72 11.47 24.25
C LEU A 147 4.00 10.19 24.68
N ALA A 148 4.28 9.06 24.02
CA ALA A 148 3.61 7.77 24.24
C ALA A 148 4.61 6.64 24.55
N GLY A 149 5.76 6.99 25.14
CA GLY A 149 6.81 6.07 25.57
C GLY A 149 7.48 5.29 24.42
N PRO A 150 8.39 4.35 24.73
CA PRO A 150 9.19 3.67 23.71
C PRO A 150 8.38 2.75 22.76
N GLY A 151 7.26 2.19 23.22
CA GLY A 151 6.42 1.30 22.42
C GLY A 151 6.94 -0.14 22.31
N PRO A 152 6.47 -0.92 21.32
CA PRO A 152 6.83 -2.33 21.17
C PRO A 152 8.35 -2.56 21.13
N ASN A 153 8.81 -3.64 21.75
CA ASN A 153 10.23 -4.02 21.84
C ASN A 153 11.13 -2.86 22.32
N ASN A 154 10.67 -2.09 23.30
CA ASN A 154 11.35 -0.88 23.82
C ASN A 154 11.78 0.10 22.72
N GLY A 155 10.96 0.25 21.67
CA GLY A 155 11.24 1.13 20.54
C GLY A 155 12.31 0.61 19.57
N GLN A 156 12.81 -0.62 19.75
CA GLN A 156 13.82 -1.22 18.89
C GLN A 156 13.30 -1.72 17.53
N VAL A 157 12.02 -1.50 17.22
CA VAL A 157 11.46 -1.82 15.90
C VAL A 157 12.14 -0.97 14.82
N MET A 158 12.71 -1.63 13.80
CA MET A 158 13.45 -0.99 12.69
C MET A 158 12.67 0.17 12.05
N ALA A 159 11.36 0.00 11.85
CA ALA A 159 10.48 1.05 11.32
C ALA A 159 10.52 2.36 12.13
N LEU A 160 10.71 2.30 13.45
CA LEU A 160 10.79 3.51 14.29
C LEU A 160 12.22 4.07 14.39
N ARG A 161 13.24 3.23 14.19
CA ARG A 161 14.66 3.61 14.38
C ARG A 161 15.37 4.08 13.12
N TYR A 162 15.02 3.58 11.94
CA TYR A 162 15.78 3.78 10.69
C TYR A 162 16.07 5.24 10.30
N ALA A 163 15.28 6.18 10.80
CA ALA A 163 15.40 7.62 10.55
C ALA A 163 15.36 8.47 11.84
N PHE A 164 15.47 7.85 13.02
CA PHE A 164 15.21 8.49 14.32
C PHE A 164 16.25 9.56 14.69
N ASP A 165 17.53 9.28 14.40
CA ASP A 165 18.67 10.14 14.73
C ASP A 165 19.20 10.94 13.53
N GLU A 166 18.48 10.92 12.39
CA GLU A 166 18.88 11.74 11.25
C GLU A 166 18.70 13.23 11.54
N ARG A 167 19.72 14.03 11.23
CA ARG A 167 19.67 15.50 11.36
C ARG A 167 18.40 16.12 10.77
N ARG A 168 17.90 15.62 9.63
CA ARG A 168 16.67 16.08 8.97
C ARG A 168 15.38 15.68 9.71
N SER A 169 15.40 14.61 10.49
CA SER A 169 14.29 14.18 11.35
C SER A 169 14.29 14.95 12.66
N VAL A 170 15.47 15.18 13.26
CA VAL A 170 15.63 15.99 14.48
C VAL A 170 15.21 17.44 14.24
N ASP A 171 15.70 18.04 13.16
CA ASP A 171 15.35 19.41 12.76
C ASP A 171 13.84 19.57 12.50
N ARG A 172 13.20 18.57 11.87
CA ARG A 172 11.75 18.54 11.65
C ARG A 172 10.96 18.36 12.95
N ASP A 173 11.42 17.49 13.84
CA ASP A 173 10.82 17.25 15.16
C ASP A 173 10.83 18.52 16.03
N GLN A 174 11.87 19.34 15.92
CA GLN A 174 11.98 20.62 16.63
C GLN A 174 11.11 21.74 16.02
N ARG A 175 10.92 21.76 14.69
CA ARG A 175 10.23 22.85 13.98
C ARG A 175 8.72 22.69 13.86
N MET A 176 8.18 21.47 13.90
CA MET A 176 6.77 21.18 13.61
C MET A 176 6.03 20.61 14.83
N GLY A 177 4.75 20.95 14.98
CA GLY A 177 3.86 20.33 15.97
C GLY A 177 3.56 18.86 15.66
N THR A 178 3.02 18.09 16.60
CA THR A 178 2.64 16.68 16.33
C THR A 178 1.56 16.59 15.26
N ALA A 179 0.46 17.33 15.41
CA ALA A 179 -0.63 17.41 14.43
C ALA A 179 -0.13 17.80 13.02
N GLU A 180 0.60 18.91 12.91
CA GLU A 180 1.19 19.39 11.65
C GLU A 180 2.12 18.34 11.00
N THR A 181 2.89 17.60 11.81
CA THR A 181 3.76 16.53 11.30
C THR A 181 2.93 15.33 10.81
N ILE A 182 1.80 15.02 11.45
CA ILE A 182 0.83 13.97 11.05
C ILE A 182 0.09 14.38 9.76
N GLU A 183 -0.36 15.62 9.62
CA GLU A 183 -0.91 16.16 8.38
C GLU A 183 0.11 16.07 7.24
N ARG A 184 1.36 16.48 7.50
CA ARG A 184 2.43 16.36 6.51
C ARG A 184 2.74 14.91 6.18
N TRP A 185 2.61 13.97 7.11
CA TRP A 185 2.70 12.55 6.83
C TRP A 185 1.53 12.08 5.95
N SER A 186 0.30 12.49 6.24
CA SER A 186 -0.88 12.23 5.41
C SER A 186 -0.68 12.69 3.97
N TRP A 187 -0.22 13.92 3.76
CA TRP A 187 0.05 14.46 2.43
C TRP A 187 1.00 13.59 1.59
N HIS A 188 2.09 13.08 2.18
CA HIS A 188 2.99 12.18 1.44
C HIS A 188 2.37 10.79 1.21
N ASN A 189 1.51 10.29 2.10
CA ASN A 189 0.77 9.05 1.86
C ASN A 189 -0.31 9.24 0.76
N TYR A 190 -0.95 10.40 0.69
CA TYR A 190 -1.87 10.80 -0.37
C TYR A 190 -1.18 10.83 -1.74
N VAL A 191 -0.04 11.52 -1.86
CA VAL A 191 0.76 11.52 -3.09
C VAL A 191 1.21 10.11 -3.48
N ARG A 192 1.67 9.29 -2.51
CA ARG A 192 1.99 7.87 -2.78
C ARG A 192 0.78 7.08 -3.27
N THR A 193 -0.42 7.38 -2.75
CA THR A 193 -1.66 6.71 -3.16
C THR A 193 -1.93 6.93 -4.64
N TRP A 194 -1.80 8.16 -5.14
CA TRP A 194 -1.99 8.45 -6.57
C TRP A 194 -1.01 7.70 -7.48
N VAL A 195 0.26 7.57 -7.07
CA VAL A 195 1.24 6.73 -7.78
C VAL A 195 0.74 5.28 -7.85
N LEU A 196 0.30 4.71 -6.73
CA LEU A 196 -0.18 3.33 -6.66
C LEU A 196 -1.50 3.10 -7.44
N VAL A 197 -2.39 4.09 -7.49
CA VAL A 197 -3.61 4.08 -8.31
C VAL A 197 -3.26 4.02 -9.81
N LEU A 198 -2.30 4.83 -10.26
CA LEU A 198 -1.85 4.81 -11.66
C LEU A 198 -1.27 3.43 -12.04
N GLY A 199 -0.41 2.85 -11.20
CA GLY A 199 0.15 1.52 -11.44
C GLY A 199 -0.93 0.42 -11.49
N THR A 200 -1.95 0.54 -10.64
CA THR A 200 -3.13 -0.33 -10.62
C THR A 200 -3.92 -0.24 -11.93
N ILE A 201 -4.27 0.98 -12.37
CA ILE A 201 -5.05 1.21 -13.60
C ILE A 201 -4.29 0.67 -14.83
N VAL A 202 -2.99 0.96 -14.92
CA VAL A 202 -2.12 0.47 -16.01
C VAL A 202 -2.03 -1.06 -16.02
N GLY A 203 -1.91 -1.70 -14.85
CA GLY A 203 -1.90 -3.15 -14.73
C GLY A 203 -3.23 -3.80 -15.13
N ALA A 204 -4.35 -3.23 -14.70
CA ALA A 204 -5.69 -3.70 -15.08
C ALA A 204 -5.94 -3.56 -16.59
N MET A 205 -5.53 -2.43 -17.20
CA MET A 205 -5.59 -2.22 -18.65
C MET A 205 -4.74 -3.25 -19.40
N ALA A 206 -3.54 -3.57 -18.92
CA ALA A 206 -2.68 -4.58 -19.53
C ALA A 206 -3.37 -5.95 -19.56
N VAL A 207 -3.91 -6.40 -18.42
CA VAL A 207 -4.60 -7.70 -18.33
C VAL A 207 -5.86 -7.75 -19.20
N ALA A 208 -6.62 -6.65 -19.29
CA ALA A 208 -7.83 -6.56 -20.11
C ALA A 208 -7.55 -6.53 -21.63
N LEU A 209 -6.36 -6.09 -22.04
CA LEU A 209 -5.91 -6.14 -23.44
C LEU A 209 -5.28 -7.50 -23.79
N ASP A 210 -4.57 -8.12 -22.85
CA ASP A 210 -3.93 -9.45 -22.94
C ASP A 210 -4.93 -10.63 -22.83
N GLY A 211 -6.22 -10.34 -22.86
CA GLY A 211 -7.33 -11.32 -22.88
C GLY A 211 -8.18 -11.25 -24.15
N LYS A 212 -7.76 -10.47 -25.16
CA LYS A 212 -8.42 -10.29 -26.45
C LYS A 212 -7.58 -10.85 -27.59
#